data_AF-A0A353C8C3-F1
#
_entry.id   AF-A0A353C8C3-F1
#
_cell.length_a   1.000
_cell.length_b   1.000
_cell.length_c   1.000
_cell.angle_alpha   90.00
_cell.angle_beta   90.00
_cell.angle_gamma   90.00
#
_symmetry.space_group_name_H-M   'P 1'
#
loop_
_entity.id
_entity.type
_entity.pdbx_description
1 polymer ?
#
loop_
_entity_poly.entity_id
_entity_poly.type
_entity_poly.pdbx_seq_one_letter_code
_entity_poly.pdbx_strand_id
1 'polypeptide(L)' 'MHFGSAYSLRDELYHLNKTTWDATEETLTIWRREGAEHLAPLETLARCAFGMFWQLVNDAIEHRLIMKLDY' A
#
# COMPACT_ATOMS: atom_id res chain seq x y z
N MET A 1 16.56 0.02 -17.80
CA MET A 1 16.18 -0.84 -16.66
C MET A 1 15.70 0.09 -15.55
N HIS A 2 14.39 0.30 -15.39
CA HIS A 2 13.85 1.20 -14.37
C HIS A 2 13.92 0.50 -13.00
N PHE A 3 15.06 0.66 -12.32
CA PHE A 3 15.12 0.50 -10.87
C PHE A 3 14.38 1.71 -10.27
N GLY A 4 13.05 1.65 -10.18
CA GLY A 4 12.26 2.83 -9.78
C GLY A 4 10.76 2.59 -9.57
N SER A 5 10.18 1.47 -9.99
CA SER A 5 8.74 1.17 -9.84
C SER A 5 8.28 1.23 -8.38
N ALA A 6 9.08 0.73 -7.44
CA ALA A 6 8.73 0.76 -6.02
C ALA A 6 8.74 2.18 -5.45
N TYR A 7 9.72 3.02 -5.81
CA TYR A 7 9.75 4.42 -5.35
C TYR A 7 8.58 5.21 -5.92
N SER A 8 8.30 5.09 -7.22
CA SER A 8 7.15 5.73 -7.85
C SER A 8 5.83 5.26 -7.25
N LEU A 9 5.66 3.96 -7.03
CA LEU A 9 4.46 3.41 -6.40
C LEU A 9 4.30 3.93 -4.96
N ARG A 10 5.38 4.00 -4.17
CA ARG A 10 5.31 4.54 -2.82
C ARG A 10 4.85 6.00 -2.84
N ASP A 11 5.37 6.80 -3.76
CA ASP A 11 4.99 8.21 -3.87
C ASP A 11 3.51 8.35 -4.33
N GLU A 12 3.05 7.53 -5.27
CA GLU A 12 1.64 7.46 -5.69
C GLU A 12 0.71 7.03 -4.55
N LEU A 13 1.08 6.00 -3.78
CA LEU A 13 0.32 5.56 -2.61
C LEU A 13 0.29 6.63 -1.52
N TYR A 14 1.40 7.35 -1.32
CA TYR A 14 1.46 8.46 -0.37
C TYR A 14 0.48 9.57 -0.76
N HIS A 15 0.49 9.96 -2.04
CA HIS A 15 -0.46 10.95 -2.56
C HIS A 15 -1.90 10.48 -2.44
N LEU A 16 -2.19 9.22 -2.79
CA LEU A 16 -3.53 8.63 -2.67
C LEU A 16 -4.04 8.64 -1.23
N ASN A 17 -3.21 8.23 -0.27
CA ASN A 17 -3.57 8.27 1.14
C ASN A 17 -3.88 9.69 1.58
N LYS A 18 -3.01 10.65 1.24
CA LYS A 18 -3.18 12.06 1.59
C LYS A 18 -4.45 12.69 1.05
N THR A 19 -4.91 12.28 -0.12
CA THR A 19 -6.13 12.84 -0.74
C THR A 19 -7.40 12.10 -0.33
N THR A 20 -7.31 10.85 0.10
CA THR A 20 -8.49 10.00 0.34
C THR A 20 -8.82 9.83 1.82
N TRP A 21 -7.83 9.49 2.65
CA TRP A 21 -8.06 9.09 4.05
C TRP A 21 -7.23 9.85 5.09
N ASP A 22 -6.09 10.41 4.67
CA ASP A 22 -5.06 10.99 5.55
C ASP A 22 -4.67 10.06 6.72
N ALA A 23 -4.55 8.77 6.43
CA ALA A 23 -4.27 7.75 7.45
C ALA A 23 -2.81 7.82 7.92
N THR A 24 -2.60 7.60 9.23
CA THR A 24 -1.26 7.47 9.84
C THR A 24 -0.69 6.08 9.59
N GLU A 25 0.62 5.89 9.78
CA GLU A 25 1.26 4.58 9.67
C GLU A 25 0.66 3.52 10.62
N GLU A 26 0.23 3.95 11.81
CA GLU A 26 -0.48 3.09 12.76
C GLU A 26 -1.80 2.59 12.16
N THR A 27 -2.61 3.49 11.59
CA THR A 27 -3.86 3.15 10.92
C THR A 27 -3.64 2.21 9.72
N LEU A 28 -2.61 2.46 8.91
CA LEU A 28 -2.27 1.58 7.78
C LEU A 28 -1.88 0.18 8.25
N THR A 29 -1.18 0.07 9.38
CA THR A 29 -0.83 -1.21 10.01
C THR A 29 -2.07 -1.96 10.47
N ILE A 30 -3.06 -1.26 11.03
CA ILE A 30 -4.35 -1.84 11.45
C ILE A 30 -5.09 -2.40 10.24
N TRP A 31 -5.30 -1.61 9.18
CA TRP A 31 -6.03 -2.03 7.98
C TRP A 31 -5.45 -3.30 7.35
N ARG A 32 -4.13 -3.43 7.36
CA ARG A 32 -3.46 -4.64 6.88
C ARG A 32 -3.71 -5.84 7.79
N ARG A 33 -3.63 -5.65 9.13
CA ARG A 33 -3.70 -6.74 10.12
C ARG A 33 -5.12 -7.27 10.32
N GLU A 34 -6.11 -6.39 10.36
CA GLU A 34 -7.51 -6.77 10.52
C GLU A 34 -8.03 -7.53 9.29
N GLY A 35 -7.37 -7.35 8.15
CA GLY A 35 -7.81 -7.96 6.90
C GLY A 35 -9.13 -7.34 6.44
N ALA A 36 -9.83 -8.07 5.58
CA ALA A 36 -11.19 -7.77 5.21
C ALA A 36 -11.97 -9.08 5.10
N GLU A 37 -13.17 -9.12 5.67
CA GLU A 37 -14.05 -10.27 5.53
C GLU A 37 -14.49 -10.47 4.07
N HIS A 38 -14.85 -11.69 3.72
CA HIS A 38 -15.43 -11.97 2.41
C HIS A 38 -16.73 -11.17 2.25
N LEU A 39 -16.87 -10.43 1.13
CA LEU A 39 -17.98 -9.50 0.87
C LEU A 39 -18.04 -8.28 1.80
N ALA A 40 -16.94 -7.92 2.46
CA ALA A 40 -16.84 -6.63 3.15
C ALA A 40 -17.12 -5.47 2.18
N PRO A 41 -17.56 -4.31 2.70
CA PRO A 41 -17.73 -3.11 1.89
C PRO A 41 -16.48 -2.79 1.06
N LEU A 42 -16.67 -2.26 -0.15
CA LEU A 42 -15.58 -1.93 -1.07
C LEU A 42 -14.49 -1.08 -0.41
N GLU A 43 -14.90 -0.10 0.39
CA GLU A 43 -13.95 0.77 1.09
C GLU A 43 -13.07 -0.01 2.09
N THR A 44 -13.63 -0.98 2.81
CA THR A 44 -12.88 -1.85 3.72
C THR A 44 -11.86 -2.71 2.95
N LEU A 45 -12.28 -3.29 1.83
CA LEU A 45 -11.39 -4.06 0.96
C LEU A 45 -10.26 -3.18 0.39
N ALA A 46 -10.59 -1.96 -0.04
CA ALA A 46 -9.63 -1.00 -0.56
C ALA A 46 -8.60 -0.58 0.50
N ARG A 47 -9.04 -0.28 1.73
CA ARG A 47 -8.15 0.05 2.86
C ARG A 47 -7.22 -1.10 3.21
N CYS A 48 -7.75 -2.32 3.25
CA CYS A 48 -6.95 -3.52 3.50
C CYS A 48 -5.87 -3.73 2.43
N ALA A 49 -6.27 -3.70 1.15
CA ALA A 49 -5.34 -3.81 0.03
C ALA A 49 -4.30 -2.69 0.03
N PHE A 50 -4.72 -1.44 0.31
CA PHE A 50 -3.82 -0.30 0.43
C PHE A 50 -2.77 -0.53 1.52
N GLY A 51 -3.17 -0.97 2.71
CA GLY A 51 -2.25 -1.28 3.81
C GLY A 51 -1.24 -2.38 3.45
N MET A 52 -1.65 -3.38 2.66
CA MET A 52 -0.74 -4.42 2.14
C MET A 52 0.27 -3.83 1.14
N PHE A 53 -0.19 -3.06 0.14
CA PHE A 53 0.70 -2.46 -0.85
C PHE A 53 1.68 -1.46 -0.23
N TRP A 54 1.21 -0.64 0.72
CA TRP A 54 2.05 0.30 1.45
C TRP A 54 3.18 -0.41 2.20
N GLN A 55 2.91 -1.54 2.86
CA GLN A 55 3.97 -2.30 3.50
C GLN A 55 4.93 -2.90 2.45
N LEU A 56 4.41 -3.64 1.47
CA LEU A 56 5.23 -4.35 0.50
C LEU A 56 6.19 -3.42 -0.25
N VAL A 57 5.74 -2.20 -0.60
CA VAL A 57 6.58 -1.25 -1.31
C VAL A 57 7.70 -0.69 -0.42
N ASN A 58 7.42 -0.43 0.86
CA ASN A 58 8.42 0.02 1.81
C ASN A 58 9.44 -1.09 2.12
N ASP A 59 8.98 -2.31 2.35
CA ASP A 59 9.85 -3.48 2.58
C ASP A 59 10.73 -3.74 1.34
N ALA A 60 10.18 -3.61 0.12
CA ALA A 60 10.95 -3.76 -1.11
C ALA A 60 12.05 -2.69 -1.25
N ILE A 61 11.74 -1.43 -0.92
CA ILE A 61 12.73 -0.35 -0.91
C ILE A 61 13.81 -0.59 0.15
N GLU A 62 13.43 -0.92 1.38
CA GLU A 62 14.34 -1.14 2.50
C GLU A 62 15.32 -2.27 2.20
N HIS A 63 14.81 -3.40 1.67
CA HIS A 63 15.61 -4.58 1.36
C HIS A 63 16.23 -4.55 -0.05
N ARG A 64 16.06 -3.46 -0.80
CA ARG A 64 16.55 -3.29 -2.18
C ARG A 64 16.08 -4.41 -3.12
N LEU A 65 14.85 -4.86 -2.91
CA LEU A 65 14.19 -5.88 -3.73
C LEU A 65 13.48 -5.24 -4.92
N ILE A 66 13.44 -5.97 -6.03
CA ILE A 66 12.71 -5.54 -7.23
C ILE A 66 11.24 -5.88 -7.04
N MET A 67 10.38 -4.86 -7.04
CA MET A 67 8.93 -5.04 -7.15
C MET A 67 8.51 -4.84 -8.61
N LYS A 68 8.07 -5.93 -9.25
CA LYS A 68 7.51 -5.88 -10.59
C LYS A 68 6.01 -5.61 -10.48
N LEU A 69 5.57 -4.48 -11.01
CA LEU A 69 4.16 -4.16 -11.14
C LEU A 69 3.64 -4.75 -12.45
N ASP A 70 2.45 -5.31 -12.40
CA ASP A 70 1.74 -5.74 -13.61
C ASP A 70 1.09 -4.51 -14.24
N TYR A 71 1.19 -4.37 -15.56
CA TYR A 71 0.75 -3.21 -16.33
C TYR A 71 -0.21 -3.63 -17.44
#